data_AF-A0A445BYP2-F1
#
_entry.id   AF-A0A445BYP2-F1
#
_cell.length_a   1.000
_cell.length_b   1.000
_cell.length_c   1.000
_cell.angle_alpha   90.00
_cell.angle_beta   90.00
_cell.angle_gamma   90.00
#
_symmetry.space_group_name_H-M   'P 1'
#
loop_
_entity.id
_entity.type
_entity.pdbx_description
1 polymer ?
#
loop_
_entity_poly.entity_id
_entity_poly.type
_entity_poly.pdbx_seq_one_letter_code
_entity_poly.pdbx_strand_id
1 'polypeptide(L)'
;MANRFTLYATLLLLFTSSTLMVMGGSENNLRPTKTCEEGTPEYGYCKDKNCNAECVKKYPKKGTVGFCYYIRDPIYSTCLCQYPC
;
A
#
# COMPACT_ATOMS: atom_id res chain seq x y z
N MET A 1 15.71 43.64 33.86
CA MET A 1 16.46 43.20 32.66
C MET A 1 15.90 41.85 32.25
N ALA A 2 14.95 41.82 31.32
CA ALA A 2 14.32 40.59 30.87
C ALA A 2 15.30 39.83 29.95
N ASN A 3 15.64 38.61 30.36
CA ASN A 3 16.69 37.80 29.75
C ASN A 3 16.23 37.37 28.34
N ARG A 4 16.91 37.86 27.30
CA ARG A 4 16.53 37.64 25.88
C ARG A 4 16.42 36.16 25.51
N PHE A 5 17.08 35.28 26.26
CA PHE A 5 17.05 33.83 26.07
C PHE A 5 15.66 33.21 26.31
N THR A 6 14.85 33.77 27.20
CA THR A 6 13.53 33.21 27.55
C THR A 6 12.48 33.47 26.46
N LEU A 7 12.65 34.54 25.68
CA LEU A 7 11.79 34.88 24.55
C LEU A 7 11.98 33.94 23.35
N TYR A 8 13.22 33.49 23.09
CA TYR A 8 13.47 32.52 22.02
C TYR A 8 12.92 31.13 22.35
N ALA A 9 12.99 30.72 23.62
CA ALA A 9 12.48 29.43 24.06
C ALA A 9 10.94 29.31 23.90
N THR A 10 10.21 30.40 24.14
CA THR A 10 8.74 30.44 23.99
C THR A 10 8.32 30.50 22.52
N LEU A 11 9.07 31.20 21.66
CA LEU A 11 8.84 31.19 20.21
C LEU A 11 9.04 29.80 19.59
N LEU A 12 10.07 29.06 19.99
CA LEU A 12 10.31 27.70 19.47
C LEU A 12 9.19 26.70 19.84
N LEU A 13 8.58 26.83 21.02
CA LEU A 13 7.48 25.95 21.46
C LEU A 13 6.16 26.19 20.71
N LEU A 14 5.95 27.38 20.13
CA LEU A 14 4.76 27.68 19.33
C LEU A 14 4.87 27.14 17.88
N PHE A 15 6.08 26.91 17.36
CA PHE A 15 6.26 26.38 16.01
C PHE A 15 6.14 24.86 15.92
N THR A 16 6.34 24.11 17.01
CA THR A 16 6.23 22.63 17.00
C THR A 16 4.78 22.13 17.08
N SER A 17 3.83 22.98 17.48
CA SER A 17 2.41 22.60 17.58
C SER A 17 1.72 22.51 16.22
N SER A 18 2.32 23.05 15.15
CA SER A 18 1.70 23.10 13.81
C SER A 18 2.07 21.92 12.90
N THR A 19 2.97 21.03 13.31
CA THR A 19 3.32 19.82 12.54
C THR A 19 2.52 18.58 12.91
N LEU A 20 1.56 18.69 13.84
CA LEU A 20 0.66 17.59 14.18
C LEU A 20 -0.63 17.60 13.33
N MET A 21 -0.48 17.70 12.01
CA MET A 21 -1.57 17.40 11.07
C MET A 21 -1.01 16.62 9.88
N VAL A 22 -0.45 15.43 10.15
CA VAL A 22 -0.34 14.37 9.14
C VAL A 22 -1.38 13.33 9.48
N MET A 23 -2.47 13.40 8.72
CA MET A 23 -3.40 12.33 8.37
C MET A 23 -3.97 11.50 9.52
N GLY A 24 -5.29 11.62 9.69
CA GLY A 24 -6.11 10.55 10.25
C GLY A 24 -5.90 9.27 9.47
N GLY A 25 -4.92 8.48 9.88
CA GLY A 25 -4.78 7.10 9.50
C GLY A 25 -5.71 6.31 10.40
N SER A 26 -6.89 6.02 9.88
CA SER A 26 -7.84 5.02 10.39
C SER A 26 -7.13 3.99 11.26
N GLU A 27 -7.44 3.96 12.56
CA GLU A 27 -7.13 2.87 13.47
C GLU A 27 -7.92 1.62 13.03
N ASN A 28 -7.59 1.10 11.85
CA ASN A 28 -7.88 -0.29 11.59
C ASN A 28 -6.92 -1.04 12.48
N ASN A 29 -7.48 -1.78 13.44
CA ASN A 29 -6.88 -2.95 14.04
C ASN A 29 -6.29 -3.81 12.90
N LEU A 30 -5.07 -3.51 12.46
CA LEU A 30 -4.28 -4.35 11.57
C LEU A 30 -3.82 -5.51 12.43
N ARG A 31 -4.75 -6.43 12.74
CA ARG A 31 -4.38 -7.82 12.59
C ARG A 31 -3.80 -7.90 11.19
N PRO A 32 -2.53 -8.30 11.00
CA PRO A 32 -2.04 -8.54 9.66
C PRO A 32 -2.91 -9.66 9.09
N THR A 33 -3.94 -9.29 8.32
CA THR A 33 -4.67 -10.22 7.48
C THR A 33 -3.60 -10.76 6.54
N LYS A 34 -3.19 -12.00 6.79
CA LYS A 34 -2.09 -12.60 6.07
C LYS A 34 -2.51 -12.60 4.60
N THR A 35 -1.77 -11.87 3.78
CA THR A 35 -2.07 -11.79 2.36
C THR A 35 -1.14 -12.77 1.67
N CYS A 36 -1.72 -13.70 0.93
CA CYS A 36 -0.99 -14.63 0.08
C CYS A 36 -0.97 -14.06 -1.33
N GLU A 37 0.16 -14.26 -2.00
CA GLU A 37 0.36 -13.85 -3.39
C GLU A 37 0.72 -15.08 -4.20
N GLU A 38 0.10 -15.26 -5.36
CA GLU A 38 0.45 -16.32 -6.31
C GLU A 38 0.65 -15.71 -7.70
N GLY A 39 1.84 -15.91 -8.26
CA GLY A 39 2.18 -15.45 -9.61
C GLY A 39 2.10 -16.57 -10.62
N THR A 40 1.31 -16.38 -11.66
CA THR A 40 1.29 -17.27 -12.84
C THR A 40 1.95 -16.55 -14.02
N PRO A 41 3.04 -17.10 -14.58
CA PRO A 41 3.68 -16.51 -15.75
C PRO A 41 2.72 -16.56 -16.93
N GLU A 42 2.45 -15.42 -17.55
CA GLU A 42 1.58 -15.31 -18.71
C GLU A 42 2.45 -14.94 -19.93
N TYR A 43 2.52 -15.86 -20.91
CA TYR A 43 3.26 -15.60 -22.14
C TYR A 43 2.45 -14.66 -23.05
N GLY A 44 2.86 -13.39 -23.14
CA GLY A 44 2.26 -12.40 -24.03
C GLY A 44 1.85 -11.10 -23.32
N TYR A 45 0.71 -10.53 -23.73
CA TYR A 45 0.12 -9.35 -23.10
C TYR A 45 -0.89 -9.79 -22.04
N CYS A 46 -0.49 -9.74 -20.77
CA CYS A 46 -1.43 -9.82 -19.65
C CYS A 46 -2.47 -8.70 -19.72
N LYS A 47 -3.71 -8.98 -19.35
CA LYS A 47 -4.76 -7.97 -19.21
C LYS A 47 -5.32 -8.05 -17.80
N ASP A 48 -5.28 -6.94 -17.05
CA ASP A 48 -5.69 -6.93 -15.64
C ASP A 48 -7.09 -7.50 -15.44
N LYS A 49 -8.03 -7.16 -16.34
CA LYS A 49 -9.39 -7.70 -16.31
C LYS A 49 -9.43 -9.23 -16.44
N ASN A 50 -8.61 -9.80 -17.31
CA ASN A 50 -8.55 -11.25 -17.53
C ASN A 50 -7.85 -11.95 -16.35
N CYS A 51 -6.71 -11.41 -15.93
CA CYS A 51 -5.96 -11.88 -14.78
C CYS A 51 -6.84 -11.89 -13.51
N ASN A 52 -7.54 -10.78 -13.22
CA ASN A 52 -8.48 -10.69 -12.10
C ASN A 52 -9.60 -11.72 -12.21
N ALA A 53 -10.21 -11.90 -13.39
CA ALA A 53 -11.28 -12.87 -13.58
C ALA A 53 -10.79 -14.31 -13.29
N GLU A 54 -9.61 -14.69 -13.76
CA GLU A 54 -9.00 -15.99 -13.48
C GLU A 54 -8.63 -16.15 -11.99
N CYS A 55 -8.08 -15.12 -11.35
CA CYS A 55 -7.78 -15.12 -9.92
C CYS A 55 -9.04 -15.29 -9.06
N VAL A 56 -10.12 -14.57 -9.37
CA VAL A 56 -11.41 -14.67 -8.68
C VAL A 56 -12.05 -16.04 -8.89
N LYS A 57 -11.91 -16.61 -10.09
CA LYS A 57 -12.40 -17.95 -10.42
C LYS A 57 -11.63 -19.04 -9.66
N LYS A 58 -10.30 -18.88 -9.51
CA LYS A 58 -9.44 -19.83 -8.78
C LYS A 58 -9.63 -19.76 -7.26
N TYR A 59 -9.83 -18.57 -6.71
CA TYR A 59 -10.02 -18.33 -5.28
C TYR A 59 -11.38 -17.68 -5.00
N PRO A 60 -12.50 -18.40 -5.22
CA PRO A 60 -13.83 -17.85 -4.99
C PRO A 60 -14.03 -17.54 -3.50
N LYS A 61 -14.76 -16.46 -3.21
CA LYS A 61 -15.14 -16.00 -1.85
C LYS A 61 -13.98 -15.50 -0.97
N LYS A 62 -12.76 -15.40 -1.49
CA LYS A 62 -11.63 -14.81 -0.74
C LYS A 62 -11.49 -13.30 -0.93
N GLY A 63 -12.30 -12.63 -1.74
CA GLY A 63 -12.05 -11.21 -2.04
C GLY A 63 -10.72 -11.00 -2.78
N THR A 64 -10.36 -11.98 -3.61
CA THR A 64 -9.14 -12.01 -4.40
C THR A 64 -9.13 -10.89 -5.43
N VAL A 65 -7.96 -10.29 -5.62
CA VAL A 65 -7.69 -9.33 -6.69
C VAL A 65 -6.55 -9.85 -7.56
N GLY A 66 -6.68 -9.69 -8.87
CA GLY A 66 -5.63 -10.03 -9.83
C GLY A 66 -5.14 -8.81 -10.61
N PHE A 67 -3.83 -8.71 -10.82
CA PHE A 67 -3.23 -7.65 -11.62
C PHE A 67 -2.02 -8.14 -12.40
N CYS A 68 -1.73 -7.47 -13.50
CA CYS A 68 -0.61 -7.75 -14.37
C CYS A 68 0.65 -7.05 -13.86
N TYR A 69 1.68 -7.84 -13.64
CA TYR A 69 3.02 -7.35 -13.32
C TYR A 69 3.93 -7.49 -14.53
N TYR A 70 4.48 -6.39 -14.99
CA TYR A 70 5.37 -6.36 -16.17
C TYR A 70 6.80 -6.19 -15.72
N ILE A 71 7.63 -7.19 -16.03
CA ILE A 71 9.08 -7.08 -15.88
C ILE A 71 9.62 -6.49 -17.17
N ARG A 72 10.30 -5.35 -17.09
CA ARG A 72 11.01 -4.79 -18.24
C ARG A 72 12.35 -5.51 -18.36
N ASP A 73 12.54 -6.19 -19.49
CA ASP A 73 13.72 -6.97 -19.91
C ASP A 73 13.90 -8.38 -19.31
N PRO A 74 13.51 -9.45 -20.05
CA PRO A 74 12.66 -9.45 -21.25
C PRO A 74 11.23 -9.02 -20.90
N ILE A 75 10.44 -8.53 -21.88
CA ILE A 75 9.03 -8.20 -21.63
C ILE A 75 8.29 -9.49 -21.30
N TYR A 76 8.13 -9.75 -20.01
CA TYR A 76 7.27 -10.79 -19.48
C TYR A 76 6.19 -10.16 -18.63
N SER A 77 4.98 -10.67 -18.80
CA SER A 77 3.88 -10.33 -17.92
C SER A 77 3.57 -11.51 -17.01
N THR A 78 3.42 -11.25 -15.72
CA THR A 78 2.97 -12.23 -14.75
C THR A 78 1.62 -11.78 -14.23
N CYS A 79 0.64 -12.68 -14.22
CA CYS A 79 -0.61 -12.44 -13.52
C CYS A 79 -0.40 -12.74 -12.04
N LEU A 80 -0.49 -11.71 -11.19
CA LEU A 80 -0.39 -11.82 -9.74
C LEU A 80 -1.79 -11.84 -9.13
N CYS A 81 -2.10 -12.90 -8.39
CA CYS A 81 -3.31 -13.02 -7.58
C CYS A 81 -2.99 -12.74 -6.11
N GLN A 82 -3.62 -11.73 -5.51
CA GLN A 82 -3.56 -11.44 -4.08
C GLN A 82 -4.86 -11.85 -3.40
N TYR A 83 -4.77 -12.62 -2.32
CA TYR A 83 -5.94 -13.05 -1.55
C TYR A 83 -5.61 -13.18 -0.05
N PRO A 84 -6.60 -12.96 0.83
CA PRO A 84 -6.46 -13.26 2.25
C PRO A 84 -6.31 -14.77 2.49
N CYS A 85 -5.30 -15.08 3.28
CA CYS A 85 -4.98 -16.35 3.90
C CYS A 85 -4.61 -16.07 5.38
#